data_AF-A0A533VBM1-F1
#
_entry.id   AF-A0A533VBM1-F1
#
_cell.length_a   1.000
_cell.length_b   1.000
_cell.length_c   1.000
_cell.angle_alpha   90.00
_cell.angle_beta   90.00
_cell.angle_gamma   90.00
#
_symmetry.space_group_name_H-M   'P 1'
#
loop_
_entity.id
_entity.type
_entity.pdbx_description
1 polymer ?
#
loop_
_entity_poly.entity_id
_entity_poly.type
_entity_poly.pdbx_seq_one_letter_code
_entity_poly.pdbx_strand_id
1 'polypeptide(L)' 'MSTKEADLQKEPTEGKASRLLVICVDRDDDIGSKAGVLTPVVGRNACIESAQRLALEDPEDADSNAIFAAIK' A
#
# COMPACT_ATOMS: atom_id res chain seq x y z
N MET A 1 50.16 3.52 -22.74
CA MET A 1 49.59 3.15 -21.44
C MET A 1 48.58 4.21 -21.04
N SER A 2 47.29 3.92 -21.21
CA SER A 2 46.22 4.73 -20.62
C SER A 2 45.47 3.78 -19.70
N THR A 3 45.73 3.93 -18.41
CA THR A 3 45.28 3.04 -17.37
C THR A 3 43.82 3.29 -17.01
N LYS A 4 43.10 2.16 -16.89
CA LYS A 4 42.01 1.87 -15.96
C LYS A 4 40.63 2.41 -16.30
N GLU A 5 39.84 1.49 -16.83
CA GLU A 5 38.46 1.26 -16.44
C GLU A 5 38.36 1.23 -14.90
N ALA A 6 37.59 2.15 -14.35
CA ALA A 6 37.03 2.23 -12.98
C ALA A 6 36.05 3.42 -13.04
N ASP A 7 34.77 3.36 -12.72
CA ASP A 7 34.09 2.48 -11.78
C ASP A 7 32.67 2.15 -12.24
N LEU A 8 32.34 0.91 -11.89
CA LEU A 8 31.06 0.25 -11.96
C LEU A 8 30.08 0.90 -10.96
N GLN A 9 28.79 0.82 -11.28
CA GLN A 9 27.63 1.02 -10.38
C GLN A 9 27.29 2.48 -10.03
N LYS A 10 26.41 3.10 -10.84
CA LYS A 10 25.45 4.06 -10.28
C LYS A 10 24.46 3.23 -9.45
N GLU A 11 24.61 3.26 -8.13
CA GLU A 11 23.55 2.85 -7.23
C GLU A 11 22.27 3.61 -7.60
N PRO A 12 21.09 2.97 -7.62
CA PRO A 12 19.85 3.71 -7.77
C PRO A 12 19.78 4.65 -6.56
N THR A 13 19.91 5.94 -6.84
CA THR A 13 19.77 6.99 -5.84
C THR A 13 18.38 6.77 -5.24
N GLU A 14 18.31 6.32 -3.98
CA GLU A 14 17.06 6.18 -3.25
C GLU A 14 16.29 7.50 -3.43
N GLY A 15 15.25 7.42 -4.25
CA GLY A 15 14.48 8.58 -4.66
C GLY A 15 13.93 9.22 -3.41
N LYS A 16 14.42 10.42 -3.10
CA LYS A 16 13.96 11.32 -2.04
C LYS A 16 12.49 11.04 -1.73
N ALA A 17 12.23 10.31 -0.63
CA ALA A 17 10.89 9.89 -0.28
C ALA A 17 10.05 11.15 -0.05
N SER A 18 9.23 11.51 -1.04
CA SER A 18 8.16 12.47 -0.80
C SER A 18 7.33 11.90 0.34
N ARG A 19 7.11 12.69 1.39
CA ARG A 19 6.22 12.30 2.50
C ARG A 19 4.78 12.35 1.96
N LEU A 20 4.43 11.36 1.15
CA LEU A 20 3.12 11.19 0.55
C LEU A 20 2.26 10.41 1.54
N LEU A 21 1.23 11.06 2.07
CA LEU A 21 0.17 10.42 2.81
C LEU A 21 -0.95 10.07 1.83
N VAL A 22 -1.34 8.80 1.81
CA VAL A 22 -2.52 8.32 1.09
C VAL A 22 -3.54 7.92 2.14
N ILE A 23 -4.78 8.40 2.00
CA ILE A 23 -5.91 8.05 2.87
C ILE A 23 -6.95 7.38 1.99
N CYS A 24 -7.26 6.12 2.30
CA CYS A 24 -8.37 5.39 1.68
C CYS A 24 -9.62 5.66 2.54
N VAL A 25 -10.69 6.14 1.92
CA VAL A 25 -11.94 6.50 2.61
C VAL A 25 -13.04 5.61 2.09
N ASP A 26 -13.54 4.77 3.00
CA ASP A 26 -14.73 3.94 2.85
C ASP A 26 -15.91 4.73 3.45
N ARG A 27 -16.89 5.05 2.60
CA ARG A 27 -18.02 5.93 2.97
C ARG A 27 -19.22 5.12 3.47
N ASP A 28 -19.32 3.89 3.02
CA ASP A 28 -20.40 2.94 3.23
C ASP A 28 -20.21 2.14 4.52
N ASP A 29 -19.00 2.21 5.08
CA ASP A 29 -18.52 1.36 6.17
C ASP A 29 -18.47 -0.11 5.76
N ASP A 30 -18.04 -0.42 4.53
CA ASP A 30 -17.85 -1.80 4.05
C ASP A 30 -16.77 -2.54 4.87
N ILE A 31 -15.74 -1.84 5.31
CA ILE A 31 -14.68 -2.38 6.18
C ILE A 31 -15.23 -2.76 7.56
N GLY A 32 -16.10 -1.93 8.13
CA GLY A 32 -16.72 -2.23 9.42
C GLY A 32 -17.84 -3.26 9.31
N SER A 33 -18.76 -3.06 8.37
CA SER A 33 -20.00 -3.81 8.23
C SER A 33 -19.82 -5.18 7.58
N LYS A 34 -18.95 -5.31 6.58
CA LYS A 34 -18.70 -6.58 5.87
C LYS A 34 -17.47 -7.30 6.43
N ALA A 35 -16.34 -6.60 6.57
CA ALA A 35 -15.09 -7.22 7.00
C ALA A 35 -14.92 -7.32 8.53
N GLY A 36 -15.79 -6.67 9.32
CA GLY A 36 -15.74 -6.70 10.78
C GLY A 36 -14.49 -6.05 11.37
N VAL A 37 -13.87 -5.12 10.64
CA VAL A 37 -12.62 -4.45 11.04
C VAL A 37 -12.93 -3.06 11.61
N LEU A 38 -12.37 -2.76 12.79
CA LEU A 38 -12.52 -1.44 13.40
C LEU A 38 -11.68 -0.39 12.67
N THR A 39 -12.33 0.68 12.21
CA THR A 39 -11.68 1.85 11.59
C THR A 39 -11.38 2.94 12.65
N PRO A 40 -10.36 3.80 12.45
CA PRO A 40 -9.44 3.84 11.32
C PRO A 40 -8.35 2.76 11.39
N VAL A 41 -8.06 2.14 10.24
CA VAL A 41 -6.97 1.16 10.10
C VAL A 41 -5.67 1.90 9.81
N VAL A 42 -4.65 1.69 10.66
CA VAL A 42 -3.37 2.38 10.55
C VAL A 42 -2.22 1.38 10.51
N GLY A 43 -1.31 1.57 9.57
CA GLY A 43 -0.12 0.75 9.38
C GLY A 43 -0.26 -0.24 8.23
N ARG A 44 0.85 -0.48 7.52
CA ARG A 44 0.88 -1.28 6.29
C ARG A 44 0.20 -2.64 6.45
N ASN A 45 0.63 -3.43 7.43
CA ASN A 45 0.15 -4.80 7.60
C ASN A 45 -1.33 -4.84 7.97
N ALA A 46 -1.78 -3.90 8.81
CA ALA A 46 -3.19 -3.78 9.18
C ALA A 46 -4.05 -3.45 7.95
N CYS A 47 -3.58 -2.56 7.06
CA CYS A 47 -4.26 -2.27 5.81
C CYS A 47 -4.33 -3.49 4.87
N ILE A 48 -3.24 -4.26 4.74
CA ILE A 48 -3.24 -5.51 3.94
C ILE A 48 -4.24 -6.51 4.50
N GLU A 49 -4.23 -6.75 5.81
CA GLU A 49 -5.13 -7.72 6.45
C GLU A 49 -6.59 -7.29 6.29
N SER A 50 -6.89 -6.00 6.43
CA SER A 50 -8.25 -5.46 6.27
C SER A 50 -8.75 -5.63 4.84
N ALA A 51 -7.90 -5.33 3.84
CA ALA A 51 -8.23 -5.50 2.43
C ALA A 51 -8.46 -6.98 2.07
N GLN A 52 -7.63 -7.89 2.61
CA GLN A 52 -7.80 -9.33 2.42
C GLN A 52 -9.10 -9.84 3.03
N ARG A 53 -9.45 -9.39 4.25
CA ARG A 53 -10.73 -9.75 4.87
C ARG A 53 -11.92 -9.27 4.04
N LEU A 54 -11.93 -8.00 3.61
CA LEU A 54 -13.00 -7.48 2.78
C LEU A 54 -13.12 -8.26 1.47
N ALA A 55 -12.01 -8.55 0.78
CA ALA A 55 -12.03 -9.33 -0.46
C ALA A 55 -12.50 -10.78 -0.28
N LEU A 56 -12.38 -11.35 0.92
CA LEU A 56 -12.89 -12.70 1.24
C LEU A 56 -14.37 -12.69 1.60
N GLU A 57 -14.83 -11.67 2.33
CA GLU A 57 -16.24 -11.53 2.75
C GLU A 57 -17.12 -11.00 1.62
N ASP A 58 -16.63 -10.05 0.82
CA ASP A 58 -17.31 -9.48 -0.36
C ASP A 58 -16.32 -9.30 -1.53
N PRO A 59 -16.13 -10.35 -2.36
CA PRO A 59 -15.18 -10.31 -3.47
C PRO A 59 -15.61 -9.39 -4.63
N GLU A 60 -16.86 -8.95 -4.68
CA GLU A 60 -17.36 -8.01 -5.70
C GLU A 60 -17.10 -6.55 -5.31
N ASP A 61 -16.73 -6.29 -4.05
CA ASP A 61 -16.45 -4.96 -3.53
C ASP A 61 -15.10 -4.41 -4.04
N ALA A 62 -15.16 -3.21 -4.63
CA ALA A 62 -14.00 -2.53 -5.18
C ALA A 62 -13.11 -1.87 -4.10
N ASP A 63 -13.59 -1.69 -2.88
CA ASP A 63 -12.87 -0.99 -1.82
C ASP A 63 -11.61 -1.74 -1.36
N SER A 64 -11.64 -3.07 -1.45
CA SER A 64 -10.46 -3.90 -1.24
C SER A 64 -9.30 -3.49 -2.17
N ASN A 65 -9.59 -3.21 -3.44
CA ASN A 65 -8.60 -2.75 -4.42
C ASN A 65 -8.06 -1.35 -4.10
N ALA A 66 -8.92 -0.46 -3.59
CA ALA A 66 -8.52 0.88 -3.19
C ALA A 66 -7.47 0.84 -2.07
N ILE A 67 -7.65 -0.05 -1.09
CA ILE A 67 -6.69 -0.25 0.01
C ILE A 67 -5.38 -0.84 -0.52
N PHE A 68 -5.43 -1.85 -1.39
CA PHE A 68 -4.21 -2.42 -1.99
C PHE A 68 -3.43 -1.38 -2.81
N ALA A 69 -4.11 -0.55 -3.59
CA ALA A 69 -3.48 0.50 -4.39
C ALA A 69 -2.85 1.61 -3.54
N ALA A 70 -3.34 1.86 -2.33
CA ALA A 70 -2.80 2.86 -1.41
C ALA A 70 -1.44 2.47 -0.80
N ILE A 71 -1.08 1.19 -0.87
CA ILE A 71 0.12 0.63 -0.25
C ILE A 71 1.28 0.63 -1.26
N LYS A 72 2.37 1.34 -0.95
CA LYS A 72 3.60 1.40 -1.77
C LYS A 72 4.59 0.29 -1.49
#